data_AF-A0A172WHK5-F1
#
_entry.id   AF-A0A172WHK5-F1
#
_cell.length_a   1.000
_cell.length_b   1.000
_cell.length_c   1.000
_cell.angle_alpha   90.00
_cell.angle_beta   90.00
_cell.angle_gamma   90.00
#
_symmetry.space_group_name_H-M   'P 1'
#
loop_
_entity.id
_entity.type
_entity.pdbx_description
1 polymer ?
#
loop_
_entity_poly.entity_id
_entity_poly.type
_entity_poly.pdbx_seq_one_letter_code
_entity_poly.pdbx_strand_id
1 'polypeptide(L)'
;MGFLSRLFGGKKETSTEEIQIVSRKPVGKFRVEKTFKILGKETLIGKVENGIIYPGYKLRGKEVAVIYKIEKERKTVDFAIDGDTVALILEGDLKAKPGEVLEIYQS
;
A
#
# COMPACT_ATOMS: atom_id res chain seq x y z
N MET A 1 39.03 -18.30 6.94
CA MET A 1 37.56 -18.54 6.92
C MET A 1 36.97 -17.86 8.15
N GLY A 2 36.01 -16.95 8.12
CA GLY A 2 35.29 -16.33 7.02
C GLY A 2 35.03 -14.85 7.35
N PHE A 3 35.52 -13.98 6.47
CA PHE A 3 35.26 -12.53 6.46
C PHE A 3 33.86 -12.19 5.90
N LEU A 4 33.04 -13.22 5.62
CA LEU A 4 31.73 -13.13 4.96
C LEU A 4 30.54 -13.11 5.94
N SER A 5 30.76 -13.36 7.24
CA SER A 5 29.68 -13.35 8.24
C SER A 5 29.21 -11.96 8.66
N ARG A 6 29.88 -10.89 8.20
CA ARG A 6 29.53 -9.49 8.49
C ARG A 6 28.76 -8.76 7.38
N LEU A 7 28.56 -9.40 6.22
CA LEU A 7 27.79 -8.83 5.11
C LEU A 7 26.34 -9.28 5.06
N PHE A 8 25.97 -10.33 5.80
CA PHE A 8 24.58 -10.72 6.06
C PHE A 8 24.05 -10.09 7.35
N GLY A 9 24.34 -8.81 7.56
CA GLY A 9 23.64 -7.94 8.49
C GLY A 9 22.28 -7.51 7.92
N GLY A 10 21.52 -8.45 7.38
CA GLY A 10 20.12 -8.25 7.03
C GLY A 10 19.36 -8.14 8.33
N LYS A 11 19.12 -6.89 8.75
CA LYS A 11 18.30 -6.50 9.88
C LYS A 11 17.08 -7.43 9.98
N LYS A 12 17.15 -8.27 11.02
CA LYS A 12 16.06 -8.80 11.85
C LYS A 12 14.70 -8.34 11.35
N GLU A 13 13.90 -9.32 10.90
CA GLU A 13 12.45 -9.26 10.78
C GLU A 13 11.92 -8.20 11.73
N THR A 14 11.55 -7.04 11.18
CA THR A 14 10.66 -6.13 11.88
C THR A 14 9.41 -6.94 12.09
N SER A 15 9.30 -7.51 13.28
CA SER A 15 8.03 -7.79 13.92
C SER A 15 7.10 -6.67 13.49
N THR A 16 6.15 -7.00 12.61
CA THR A 16 5.07 -6.13 12.21
C THR A 16 4.38 -5.74 13.50
N GLU A 17 4.78 -4.61 14.10
CA GLU A 17 3.85 -3.87 14.95
C GLU A 17 2.60 -3.74 14.07
N GLU A 18 1.51 -4.40 14.47
CA GLU A 18 0.30 -4.48 13.66
C GLU A 18 0.01 -3.08 13.12
N ILE A 19 -0.09 -2.93 11.81
CA ILE A 19 -0.35 -1.62 11.21
C ILE A 19 -1.75 -1.22 11.65
N GLN A 20 -1.86 -0.39 12.68
CA GLN A 20 -3.13 0.04 13.24
C GLN A 20 -3.64 1.30 12.53
N ILE A 21 -4.94 1.37 12.29
CA ILE A 21 -5.63 2.58 11.85
C ILE A 21 -6.12 3.30 13.10
N VAL A 22 -5.68 4.54 13.31
CA VAL A 22 -6.07 5.35 14.47
C VAL A 22 -7.08 6.45 14.11
N SER A 23 -7.27 6.73 12.82
CA SER A 23 -8.29 7.67 12.35
C SER A 23 -9.70 7.09 12.44
N ARG A 24 -10.66 7.95 12.83
CA ARG A 24 -12.05 7.54 13.11
C ARG A 24 -12.92 7.36 11.87
N LYS A 25 -12.54 7.99 10.75
CA LYS A 25 -13.33 7.99 9.51
C LYS A 25 -12.40 7.80 8.32
N PRO A 26 -12.83 7.04 7.30
CA PRO A 26 -12.08 6.94 6.06
C PRO A 26 -12.07 8.29 5.35
N VAL A 27 -10.94 8.61 4.72
CA VAL A 27 -10.74 9.80 3.88
C VAL A 27 -11.11 9.54 2.42
N GLY A 28 -11.22 8.28 2.02
CA GLY A 28 -11.52 7.88 0.65
C GLY A 28 -11.79 6.39 0.49
N LYS A 29 -12.03 5.98 -0.75
CA LYS A 29 -12.20 4.59 -1.16
C LYS A 29 -11.40 4.29 -2.42
N PHE A 30 -10.90 3.06 -2.52
CA PHE A 30 -10.15 2.58 -3.66
C PHE A 30 -10.77 1.30 -4.20
N ARG A 31 -11.21 1.30 -5.45
CA ARG A 31 -11.74 0.12 -6.13
C ARG A 31 -10.62 -0.62 -6.85
N VAL A 32 -10.36 -1.86 -6.43
CA VAL A 32 -9.29 -2.69 -6.98
C VAL A 32 -9.72 -3.26 -8.33
N GLU A 33 -8.90 -3.04 -9.37
CA GLU A 33 -9.08 -3.64 -10.70
C GLU A 33 -8.15 -4.84 -10.91
N LYS A 34 -6.90 -4.74 -10.45
CA LYS A 34 -5.89 -5.81 -10.58
C LYS A 34 -4.94 -5.82 -9.39
N THR A 35 -4.38 -6.99 -9.10
CA THR A 35 -3.39 -7.16 -8.04
C THR A 35 -2.16 -7.89 -8.56
N PHE A 36 -0.99 -7.48 -8.08
CA PHE A 36 0.31 -8.03 -8.46
C PHE A 36 1.21 -8.13 -7.24
N LYS A 37 2.22 -9.01 -7.30
CA LYS A 37 3.30 -9.05 -6.32
C LYS A 37 4.62 -8.85 -7.05
N ILE A 38 5.28 -7.72 -6.79
CA ILE A 38 6.51 -7.30 -7.49
C ILE A 38 7.58 -7.06 -6.43
N LEU A 39 8.72 -7.73 -6.54
CA LEU A 39 9.85 -7.60 -5.61
C LEU A 39 9.45 -7.76 -4.13
N GLY A 40 8.48 -8.64 -3.85
CA GLY A 40 7.97 -8.90 -2.50
C GLY A 40 6.94 -7.90 -1.98
N LYS A 41 6.64 -6.81 -2.69
CA LYS A 41 5.58 -5.85 -2.33
C LYS A 41 4.29 -6.14 -3.11
N GLU A 42 3.15 -6.04 -2.44
CA GLU A 42 1.84 -6.07 -3.11
C GLU A 42 1.62 -4.75 -3.86
N THR A 43 1.10 -4.85 -5.09
CA THR A 43 0.73 -3.70 -5.92
C THR A 43 -0.72 -3.84 -6.37
N LEU A 44 -1.52 -2.81 -6.12
CA LEU A 44 -2.92 -2.76 -6.51
C LEU A 44 -3.10 -1.73 -7.62
N ILE A 45 -3.66 -2.12 -8.75
CA ILE A 45 -4.13 -1.18 -9.78
C ILE A 45 -5.63 -0.98 -9.59
N GLY A 46 -6.09 0.26 -9.62
CA GLY A 46 -7.49 0.55 -9.38
C GLY A 46 -7.81 2.03 -9.42
N LYS A 47 -9.05 2.37 -9.07
CA LYS A 47 -9.59 3.72 -9.14
C LYS A 47 -9.85 4.29 -7.75
N VAL A 48 -9.44 5.54 -7.52
CA VAL A 48 -9.85 6.32 -6.35
C VAL A 48 -11.29 6.78 -6.57
N GLU A 49 -12.22 6.35 -5.71
CA GLU A 49 -13.66 6.68 -5.86
C GLU A 49 -14.05 7.98 -5.17
N ASN A 50 -13.29 8.42 -4.17
CA ASN A 50 -13.48 9.67 -3.48
C ASN A 50 -12.25 10.03 -2.63
N GLY A 51 -12.04 11.32 -2.40
CA GLY A 51 -10.99 11.85 -1.54
C GLY A 51 -9.67 12.15 -2.26
N ILE A 52 -8.65 12.46 -1.47
CA ILE A 52 -7.27 12.67 -1.92
C ILE A 52 -6.40 11.71 -1.11
N ILE A 53 -5.50 11.01 -1.79
CA ILE A 53 -4.67 9.96 -1.19
C ILE A 53 -3.20 10.28 -1.37
N TYR A 54 -2.41 9.99 -0.34
CA TYR A 54 -0.97 10.24 -0.31
C TYR A 54 -0.23 8.97 0.07
N PRO A 55 1.05 8.82 -0.33
CA PRO A 55 1.96 7.88 0.32
C PRO A 55 1.92 8.07 1.85
N GLY A 56 1.99 6.97 2.59
CA GLY A 56 1.85 6.92 4.05
C GLY A 56 0.42 6.66 4.53
N TYR A 57 -0.60 6.86 3.69
CA TYR A 57 -1.98 6.51 4.07
C TYR A 57 -2.17 5.00 4.17
N LYS A 58 -3.17 4.58 4.93
CA LYS A 58 -3.48 3.18 5.19
C LYS A 58 -4.69 2.74 4.38
N LEU A 59 -4.60 1.55 3.82
CA LEU A 59 -5.71 0.84 3.21
C LEU A 59 -6.23 -0.21 4.17
N ARG A 60 -7.56 -0.30 4.29
CA ARG A 60 -8.24 -1.32 5.08
C ARG A 60 -9.05 -2.23 4.16
N GLY A 61 -8.69 -3.51 4.17
CA GLY A 61 -9.48 -4.61 3.63
C GLY A 61 -9.70 -5.65 4.72
N LYS A 62 -9.34 -6.91 4.43
CA LYS A 62 -9.25 -7.96 5.45
C LYS A 62 -8.09 -7.72 6.42
N GLU A 63 -6.98 -7.23 5.89
CA GLU A 63 -5.82 -6.79 6.64
C GLU A 63 -5.64 -5.27 6.47
N VAL A 64 -4.52 -4.72 6.96
CA VAL A 64 -4.17 -3.31 6.80
C VAL A 64 -2.77 -3.21 6.18
N ALA A 65 -2.61 -2.32 5.21
CA ALA A 65 -1.32 -2.01 4.62
C ALA A 65 -1.14 -0.50 4.41
N VAL A 66 0.11 -0.06 4.34
CA VAL A 66 0.47 1.34 4.08
C VAL A 66 0.74 1.53 2.60
N ILE A 67 0.26 2.63 2.03
CA ILE A 67 0.60 3.06 0.67
C ILE A 67 2.05 3.55 0.70
N TYR A 68 2.98 2.76 0.16
CA TYR A 68 4.39 3.13 0.08
C TYR A 68 4.65 4.10 -1.07
N LYS A 69 4.03 3.85 -2.23
CA LYS A 69 4.21 4.66 -3.43
C LYS A 69 2.95 4.65 -4.29
N ILE A 70 2.68 5.76 -4.96
CA ILE A 70 1.61 5.90 -5.94
C ILE A 70 2.24 6.13 -7.32
N GLU A 71 1.76 5.40 -8.32
CA GLU A 71 2.12 5.63 -9.72
C GLU A 71 0.88 5.87 -10.58
N LYS A 72 0.94 6.93 -11.39
CA LYS A 72 -0.06 7.27 -12.41
C LYS A 72 0.65 7.34 -13.75
N GLU A 73 0.14 6.64 -14.76
CA GLU A 73 0.71 6.64 -16.11
C GLU A 73 2.24 6.35 -16.14
N ARG A 74 2.68 5.37 -15.34
CA ARG A 74 4.10 4.95 -15.20
C ARG A 74 5.02 6.04 -14.63
N LYS A 75 4.47 7.07 -13.98
CA LYS A 75 5.21 8.08 -13.24
C LYS A 75 4.84 8.02 -11.77
N THR A 76 5.83 8.13 -10.89
CA THR A 76 5.57 8.34 -9.47
C THR A 76 4.93 9.71 -9.27
N VAL A 77 3.89 9.77 -8.44
CA VAL A 77 3.15 11.00 -8.10
C VAL A 77 3.06 11.16 -6.58
N ASP A 78 2.94 12.41 -6.13
CA ASP A 78 2.87 12.72 -4.70
C ASP A 78 1.49 12.45 -4.10
N PHE A 79 0.45 12.47 -4.94
CA PHE A 79 -0.93 12.18 -4.55
C PHE A 79 -1.77 11.70 -5.73
N ALA A 80 -2.95 11.15 -5.42
CA ALA A 80 -4.01 10.89 -6.38
C ALA A 80 -5.35 11.39 -5.84
N ILE A 81 -6.26 11.77 -6.73
CA ILE A 81 -7.57 12.33 -6.39
C ILE A 81 -8.71 11.45 -6.89
N ASP A 82 -9.92 11.74 -6.43
CA ASP A 82 -11.15 11.15 -6.97
C ASP A 82 -11.14 11.12 -8.51
N GLY A 83 -11.44 9.94 -9.06
CA GLY A 83 -11.47 9.68 -10.48
C GLY A 83 -10.19 9.07 -11.04
N ASP A 84 -9.05 9.23 -10.35
CA ASP A 84 -7.77 8.74 -10.84
C ASP A 84 -7.67 7.21 -10.81
N THR A 85 -7.19 6.64 -11.92
CA THR A 85 -6.70 5.26 -11.97
C THR A 85 -5.20 5.25 -11.72
N VAL A 86 -4.77 4.56 -10.66
CA VAL A 86 -3.37 4.52 -10.20
C VAL A 86 -2.95 3.12 -9.79
N ALA A 87 -1.64 2.89 -9.75
CA ALA A 87 -1.03 1.76 -9.08
C ALA A 87 -0.56 2.17 -7.68
N LEU A 88 -1.01 1.45 -6.67
CA LEU A 88 -0.60 1.60 -5.27
C LEU A 88 0.36 0.47 -4.92
N ILE A 89 1.60 0.81 -4.59
CA ILE A 89 2.60 -0.14 -4.10
C ILE A 89 2.55 -0.09 -2.58
N LEU A 90 2.44 -1.25 -1.92
CA LEU A 90 2.13 -1.32 -0.50
C LEU A 90 3.30 -1.81 0.36
N GLU A 91 3.29 -1.38 1.62
CA GLU A 91 4.00 -2.01 2.72
C GLU A 91 3.00 -2.79 3.58
N GLY A 92 3.16 -4.11 3.60
CA GLY A 92 2.16 -5.05 4.08
C GLY A 92 1.52 -5.84 2.93
N ASP A 93 0.62 -6.75 3.27
CA ASP A 93 -0.13 -7.59 2.32
C ASP A 93 -1.60 -7.55 2.72
N LEU A 94 -2.44 -6.90 1.90
CA LEU A 94 -3.89 -6.84 2.10
C LEU A 94 -4.60 -8.10 1.65
N LYS A 95 -3.94 -8.90 0.79
CA LYS A 95 -4.54 -10.02 0.05
C LYS A 95 -5.81 -9.58 -0.68
N ALA A 96 -5.80 -8.37 -1.23
CA ALA A 96 -6.96 -7.77 -1.87
C ALA A 96 -7.29 -8.51 -3.18
N LYS A 97 -8.57 -8.51 -3.56
CA LYS A 97 -9.02 -9.13 -4.80
C LYS A 97 -9.59 -8.09 -5.79
N PRO A 98 -9.47 -8.35 -7.11
CA PRO A 98 -10.18 -7.57 -8.11
C PRO A 98 -11.68 -7.45 -7.78
N GLY A 99 -12.22 -6.24 -7.88
CA GLY A 99 -13.60 -5.90 -7.55
C GLY A 99 -13.85 -5.46 -6.10
N GLU A 100 -12.89 -5.67 -5.19
CA GLU A 100 -13.02 -5.18 -3.81
C GLU A 100 -12.90 -3.66 -3.74
N VAL A 101 -13.66 -3.05 -2.83
CA VAL A 101 -13.57 -1.62 -2.51
C VAL A 101 -12.94 -1.49 -1.12
N LEU A 102 -11.76 -0.89 -1.09
CA LEU A 102 -10.96 -0.70 0.12
C LEU A 102 -11.20 0.69 0.68
N GLU A 103 -11.28 0.78 2.01
CA GLU A 103 -11.34 2.06 2.70
C GLU A 103 -9.93 2.63 2.89
N ILE A 104 -9.80 3.94 2.77
CA ILE A 104 -8.53 4.65 2.88
C ILE A 104 -8.57 5.53 4.13
N TYR A 105 -7.51 5.47 4.92
CA TYR A 105 -7.38 6.16 6.20
C TYR A 105 -6.06 6.95 6.23
N GLN A 106 -6.11 8.18 6.72
CA GLN A 106 -4.92 9.04 6.81
C GLN A 106 -3.90 8.58 7.86
N SER A 107 -4.39 7.92 8.92
CA SER A 107 -3.60 7.45 10.06
C SER A 107 -4.23 6.25 10.73
#